data_AF-A0A368FXG5-F1
#
_entry.id   AF-A0A368FXG5-F1
#
_cell.length_a   1.000
_cell.length_b   1.000
_cell.length_c   1.000
_cell.angle_alpha   90.00
_cell.angle_beta   90.00
_cell.angle_gamma   90.00
#
_symmetry.space_group_name_H-M   'P 1'
#
loop_
_entity.id
_entity.type
_entity.pdbx_description
1 polymer ?
#
loop_
_entity_poly.entity_id
_entity_poly.type
_entity_poly.pdbx_seq_one_letter_code
_entity_poly.pdbx_strand_id
1 'polypeptide(L)'
;MPLSEEKIAKAAQSYRAQEKTIQFGMGGLDDLERIKEKNSDPLPKRKFTGLSAAEMCETGKADCVAPFARIRPLIVTAPNHHLMSCIIQKSMSTVMSAIFCFLIRERDFVNAGRSILREYADIRLCEGRNEFKNVDSMVRGLRLRAQDLNRWRFTVVTREPVDRFLSGFIDRCIRVGDSCFGCGSNMTCFLEAEYKRATEYAFADKHGLLKPWLTSEDIHVFPQNWRCNMETTYEKYEFIRYSNDPSETLLEDLIPLLRAQNVSESSINYIAESLRSGRTAHSTVTSAARTYLEGRVRSSPYLMELIVRLFYNDYKLFKYSLPDLDTFTKNPV
;
A
#
# COMPACT_ATOMS: atom_id res chain seq x y z
N MET A 1 16.65 -14.47 -23.74
CA MET A 1 17.94 -13.77 -23.98
C MET A 1 18.50 -13.34 -22.64
N PRO A 2 19.78 -13.60 -22.37
CA PRO A 2 20.46 -13.12 -21.17
C PRO A 2 20.40 -11.58 -21.10
N LEU A 3 20.49 -11.05 -19.88
CA LEU A 3 20.51 -9.60 -19.66
C LEU A 3 21.81 -8.99 -20.20
N SER A 4 21.73 -7.77 -20.74
CA SER A 4 22.93 -7.03 -21.14
C SER A 4 23.75 -6.62 -19.91
N GLU A 5 25.07 -6.55 -20.07
CA GLU A 5 26.00 -6.11 -19.01
C GLU A 5 25.62 -4.73 -18.45
N GLU A 6 25.19 -3.81 -19.32
CA GLU A 6 24.69 -2.49 -18.94
C GLU A 6 23.52 -2.58 -17.93
N LYS A 7 22.58 -3.51 -18.14
CA LYS A 7 21.42 -3.68 -17.24
C LYS A 7 21.82 -4.26 -15.88
N ILE A 8 22.85 -5.11 -15.87
CA ILE A 8 23.41 -5.67 -14.63
C ILE A 8 24.15 -4.57 -13.85
N ALA A 9 24.99 -3.80 -14.54
CA ALA A 9 25.72 -2.68 -13.94
C ALA A 9 24.78 -1.61 -13.36
N LYS A 10 23.70 -1.28 -14.07
CA LYS A 10 22.68 -0.32 -13.60
C LYS A 10 22.01 -0.78 -12.30
N ALA A 11 21.68 -2.07 -12.19
CA ALA A 11 21.11 -2.63 -10.97
C ALA A 11 22.07 -2.50 -9.78
N ALA A 12 23.34 -2.87 -9.96
CA ALA A 12 24.36 -2.72 -8.93
C ALA A 12 24.57 -1.27 -8.50
N GLN A 13 24.54 -0.31 -9.44
CA GLN A 13 24.64 1.12 -9.14
C GLN A 13 23.41 1.61 -8.33
N SER A 14 22.21 1.21 -8.73
CA SER A 14 20.97 1.54 -8.02
C SER A 14 21.00 1.01 -6.58
N TYR A 15 21.50 -0.22 -6.36
CA TYR A 15 21.60 -0.80 -5.02
C TYR A 15 22.53 0.00 -4.11
N ARG A 16 23.71 0.41 -4.61
CA ARG A 16 24.63 1.29 -3.86
C ARG A 16 24.01 2.64 -3.54
N ALA A 17 23.21 3.21 -4.45
CA ALA A 17 22.51 4.46 -4.20
C ALA A 17 21.43 4.28 -3.11
N GLN A 18 20.67 3.18 -3.16
CA GLN A 18 19.67 2.85 -2.15
C GLN A 18 20.29 2.60 -0.77
N GLU A 19 21.46 1.95 -0.68
CA GLU A 19 22.19 1.79 0.59
C GLU A 19 22.58 3.13 1.19
N LYS A 20 23.08 4.06 0.37
CA LYS A 20 23.31 5.44 0.81
C LYS A 20 22.00 6.09 1.27
N THR A 21 20.90 5.93 0.55
CA THR A 21 19.60 6.47 1.00
C THR A 21 19.12 5.85 2.31
N ILE A 22 19.35 4.56 2.56
CA ILE A 22 19.01 3.93 3.85
C ILE A 22 19.90 4.48 4.96
N GLN A 23 21.19 4.65 4.69
CA GLN A 23 22.17 5.13 5.67
C GLN A 23 22.02 6.63 5.99
N PHE A 24 21.67 7.46 5.00
CA PHE A 24 21.58 8.93 5.12
C PHE A 24 20.13 9.45 5.22
N GLY A 25 19.15 8.75 4.64
CA GLY A 25 17.74 9.18 4.52
C GLY A 25 16.93 9.11 5.81
N MET A 26 17.52 8.61 6.90
CA MET A 26 16.98 8.74 8.26
C MET A 26 17.08 10.17 8.80
N GLY A 27 17.99 11.01 8.28
CA GLY A 27 18.27 12.34 8.86
C GLY A 27 17.06 13.28 8.95
N GLY A 28 16.09 13.20 8.02
CA GLY A 28 14.85 14.00 8.09
C GLY A 28 13.69 13.31 8.82
N LEU A 29 13.74 11.99 8.98
CA LEU A 29 12.75 11.21 9.73
C LEU A 29 13.04 11.18 11.23
N ASP A 30 14.29 11.48 11.61
CA ASP A 30 14.74 11.52 12.99
C ASP A 30 14.89 12.95 13.55
N ASP A 31 14.60 13.99 12.73
CA ASP A 31 14.41 15.38 13.20
C ASP A 31 13.06 15.51 13.92
N LEU A 32 12.99 14.88 15.10
CA LEU A 32 11.77 14.76 15.88
C LEU A 32 11.29 16.12 16.39
N GLU A 33 12.19 17.06 16.64
CA GLU A 33 11.82 18.40 17.13
C GLU A 33 11.04 19.16 16.06
N ARG A 34 11.52 19.18 14.82
CA ARG A 34 10.78 19.78 13.71
C ARG A 34 9.45 19.06 13.46
N ILE A 35 9.41 17.74 13.55
CA ILE A 35 8.18 16.96 13.37
C ILE A 35 7.14 17.32 14.45
N LYS A 36 7.57 17.39 15.72
CA LYS A 36 6.70 17.81 16.83
C LYS A 36 6.21 19.24 16.65
N GLU A 37 7.09 20.18 16.29
CA GLU A 37 6.75 21.57 16.05
C GLU A 37 5.65 21.68 14.97
N LYS A 38 5.85 21.01 13.83
CA LYS A 38 4.91 21.00 12.71
C LYS A 38 3.59 20.28 13.00
N ASN A 39 3.53 19.48 14.05
CA ASN A 39 2.36 18.71 14.48
C ASN A 39 1.99 19.06 15.93
N SER A 40 2.18 20.31 16.33
CA SER A 40 1.80 20.82 17.66
C SER A 40 0.41 21.46 17.68
N ASP A 41 -0.29 21.45 16.53
CA ASP A 41 -1.63 22.03 16.41
C ASP A 41 -2.59 21.42 17.44
N PRO A 42 -3.43 22.26 18.08
CA PRO A 42 -4.45 21.77 18.98
C PRO A 42 -5.48 20.99 18.17
N LEU A 43 -5.76 19.77 18.60
CA LEU A 43 -6.72 18.90 17.93
C LEU A 43 -8.13 19.18 18.47
N PRO A 44 -9.13 19.38 17.61
CA PRO A 44 -10.50 19.54 18.05
C PRO A 44 -11.02 18.22 18.64
N LYS A 45 -12.20 18.29 19.27
CA LYS A 45 -12.95 17.09 19.62
C LYS A 45 -13.51 16.44 18.35
N ARG A 46 -13.77 15.13 18.41
CA ARG A 46 -14.44 14.40 17.33
C ARG A 46 -15.84 14.98 17.06
N LYS A 47 -16.30 14.93 15.80
CA LYS A 47 -17.56 15.55 15.36
C LYS A 47 -18.77 14.71 15.75
N PHE A 48 -18.65 13.38 15.72
CA PHE A 48 -19.77 12.45 15.91
C PHE A 48 -19.71 11.75 17.28
N THR A 49 -19.76 12.54 18.35
CA THR A 49 -19.74 12.05 19.74
C THR A 49 -20.90 11.09 20.01
N GLY A 50 -20.62 9.97 20.70
CA GLY A 50 -21.62 8.97 21.07
C GLY A 50 -22.01 7.99 19.96
N LEU A 51 -21.39 8.10 18.77
CA LEU A 51 -21.50 7.09 17.72
C LEU A 51 -20.21 6.28 17.64
N SER A 52 -20.35 4.96 17.57
CA SER A 52 -19.24 4.06 17.26
C SER A 52 -18.73 4.28 15.82
N ALA A 53 -17.54 3.73 15.55
CA ALA A 53 -16.97 3.73 14.20
C ALA A 53 -17.90 3.13 13.13
N ALA A 54 -18.64 2.07 13.51
CA ALA A 54 -19.61 1.43 12.63
C ALA A 54 -20.83 2.33 12.37
N GLU A 55 -21.46 2.83 13.44
CA GLU A 55 -22.68 3.63 13.34
C GLU A 55 -22.47 4.91 12.52
N MET A 56 -21.31 5.56 12.65
CA MET A 56 -20.98 6.75 11.86
C MET A 56 -21.16 6.55 10.36
N CYS A 57 -20.68 5.42 9.84
CA CYS A 57 -20.66 5.17 8.40
C CYS A 57 -21.89 4.38 7.94
N GLU A 58 -22.41 3.44 8.75
CA GLU A 58 -23.57 2.62 8.38
C GLU A 58 -24.86 3.43 8.37
N THR A 59 -24.98 4.45 9.23
CA THR A 59 -26.15 5.36 9.24
C THR A 59 -26.07 6.45 8.17
N GLY A 60 -24.95 6.56 7.45
CA GLY A 60 -24.70 7.62 6.46
C GLY A 60 -24.53 9.02 7.05
N LYS A 61 -24.50 9.18 8.38
CA LYS A 61 -24.43 10.49 9.05
C LYS A 61 -23.05 11.14 9.01
N ALA A 62 -21.99 10.35 8.83
CA ALA A 62 -20.61 10.83 8.96
C ALA A 62 -19.89 11.06 7.63
N ASP A 63 -20.59 11.14 6.49
CA ASP A 63 -19.99 11.39 5.18
C ASP A 63 -18.77 10.48 4.89
N CYS A 64 -18.85 9.20 5.27
CA CYS A 64 -17.74 8.28 5.05
C CYS A 64 -17.52 8.07 3.55
N VAL A 65 -16.25 8.03 3.16
CA VAL A 65 -15.83 7.95 1.76
C VAL A 65 -16.41 6.71 1.10
N ALA A 66 -17.06 6.89 -0.06
CA ALA A 66 -17.73 5.81 -0.77
C ALA A 66 -16.75 4.70 -1.20
N PRO A 67 -17.16 3.43 -1.19
CA PRO A 67 -16.32 2.34 -1.65
C PRO A 67 -16.15 2.35 -3.17
N PHE A 68 -15.16 1.61 -3.64
CA PHE A 68 -14.96 1.23 -5.04
C PHE A 68 -14.85 2.37 -6.06
N ALA A 69 -14.49 3.59 -5.64
CA ALA A 69 -14.18 4.64 -6.62
C ALA A 69 -13.01 4.19 -7.51
N ARG A 70 -13.11 4.43 -8.82
CA ARG A 70 -12.19 3.78 -9.77
C ARG A 70 -10.89 4.55 -9.93
N ILE A 71 -9.82 4.04 -9.32
CA ILE A 71 -8.42 4.38 -9.66
C ILE A 71 -7.87 3.31 -10.60
N ARG A 72 -7.06 3.73 -11.58
CA ARG A 72 -6.35 2.79 -12.46
C ARG A 72 -5.46 1.83 -11.63
N PRO A 73 -5.72 0.52 -11.66
CA PRO A 73 -4.86 -0.44 -10.97
C PRO A 73 -3.61 -0.76 -11.77
N LEU A 74 -2.62 -1.31 -11.06
CA LEU A 74 -1.53 -2.06 -11.63
C LEU A 74 -1.71 -3.52 -11.21
N ILE A 75 -1.86 -4.41 -12.18
CA ILE A 75 -1.90 -5.86 -11.97
C ILE A 75 -0.58 -6.44 -12.47
N VAL A 76 0.06 -7.28 -11.69
CA VAL A 76 1.21 -8.09 -12.11
C VAL A 76 0.79 -9.56 -12.21
N THR A 77 1.38 -10.30 -13.14
CA THR A 77 1.03 -11.72 -13.37
C THR A 77 2.27 -12.59 -13.41
N ALA A 78 2.11 -13.87 -13.07
CA ALA A 78 3.07 -14.93 -13.29
C ALA A 78 2.32 -16.10 -13.98
N PRO A 79 2.15 -16.03 -15.32
CA PRO A 79 1.25 -16.93 -16.04
C PRO A 79 1.57 -18.43 -15.89
N ASN A 80 2.85 -18.80 -15.76
CA ASN A 80 3.28 -20.18 -15.55
C ASN A 80 2.74 -20.79 -14.24
N HIS A 81 2.36 -19.94 -13.29
CA HIS A 81 1.78 -20.32 -12.00
C HIS A 81 0.31 -19.92 -11.87
N HIS A 82 -0.34 -19.43 -12.94
CA HIS A 82 -1.72 -18.93 -12.90
C HIS A 82 -1.95 -17.89 -11.76
N LEU A 83 -0.93 -17.09 -11.46
CA LEU A 83 -0.98 -16.09 -10.39
C LEU A 83 -1.20 -14.70 -10.98
N MET A 84 -2.07 -13.92 -10.34
CA MET A 84 -2.11 -12.47 -10.49
C MET A 84 -2.08 -11.79 -9.12
N SER A 85 -1.46 -10.62 -9.05
CA SER A 85 -1.52 -9.76 -7.87
C SER A 85 -1.86 -8.34 -8.26
N CYS A 86 -2.79 -7.75 -7.51
CA CYS A 86 -3.01 -6.32 -7.60
C CYS A 86 -1.99 -5.57 -6.75
N ILE A 87 -1.37 -4.57 -7.35
CA ILE A 87 -0.38 -3.72 -6.72
C ILE A 87 -1.06 -2.48 -6.14
N ILE A 88 -1.02 -2.40 -4.81
CA ILE A 88 -1.50 -1.26 -4.04
C ILE A 88 -0.29 -0.59 -3.39
N GLN A 89 -0.08 0.69 -3.68
CA GLN A 89 1.03 1.43 -3.07
C GLN A 89 0.93 1.44 -1.55
N LYS A 90 2.11 1.37 -0.92
CA LYS A 90 2.32 1.27 0.55
C LYS A 90 1.84 -0.04 1.19
N SER A 91 1.51 -1.04 0.38
CA SER A 91 1.19 -2.41 0.80
C SER A 91 2.10 -3.39 0.05
N MET A 92 3.41 -3.34 0.31
CA MET A 92 4.42 -4.21 -0.32
C MET A 92 4.43 -4.19 -1.86
N SER A 93 4.05 -3.06 -2.49
CA SER A 93 3.88 -2.94 -3.94
C SER A 93 5.13 -3.28 -4.76
N THR A 94 6.29 -2.76 -4.37
CA THR A 94 7.58 -3.03 -5.03
C THR A 94 8.00 -4.48 -4.87
N VAL A 95 7.83 -5.00 -3.65
CA VAL A 95 8.16 -6.38 -3.29
C VAL A 95 7.32 -7.38 -4.07
N MET A 96 6.00 -7.20 -4.14
CA MET A 96 5.12 -8.08 -4.91
C MET A 96 5.43 -8.02 -6.40
N SER A 97 5.73 -6.83 -6.93
CA SER A 97 6.16 -6.69 -8.33
C SER A 97 7.48 -7.45 -8.60
N ALA A 98 8.42 -7.41 -7.65
CA ALA A 98 9.69 -8.12 -7.73
C ALA A 98 9.52 -9.64 -7.63
N ILE A 99 8.69 -10.12 -6.70
CA ILE A 99 8.35 -11.55 -6.56
C ILE A 99 7.75 -12.08 -7.86
N PHE A 100 6.77 -11.38 -8.42
CA PHE A 100 6.14 -11.81 -9.68
C PHE A 100 7.10 -11.78 -10.86
N CYS A 101 8.04 -10.82 -10.89
CA CYS A 101 9.08 -10.79 -11.89
C CYS A 101 10.08 -11.96 -11.73
N PHE A 102 10.48 -12.26 -10.50
CA PHE A 102 11.30 -13.42 -10.17
C PHE A 102 10.64 -14.71 -10.64
N LEU A 103 9.36 -14.93 -10.33
CA LEU A 103 8.61 -16.14 -10.75
C LEU A 103 8.51 -16.32 -12.27
N ILE A 104 8.65 -15.25 -13.07
CA ILE A 104 8.68 -15.37 -14.54
C ILE A 104 10.10 -15.63 -15.05
N ARG A 105 11.11 -15.05 -14.41
CA ARG A 105 12.49 -14.99 -14.90
C ARG A 105 13.51 -15.39 -13.84
N GLU A 106 13.27 -16.48 -13.12
CA GLU A 106 14.06 -16.88 -11.94
C GLU A 106 15.57 -16.89 -12.23
N ARG A 107 15.97 -17.58 -13.30
CA ARG A 107 17.38 -17.68 -13.71
C ARG A 107 18.00 -16.32 -14.02
N ASP A 108 17.31 -15.47 -14.80
CA ASP A 108 17.85 -14.15 -15.16
C ASP A 108 17.90 -13.21 -13.94
N PHE A 109 16.93 -13.33 -13.03
CA PHE A 109 16.86 -12.54 -11.81
C PHE A 109 18.05 -12.88 -10.90
N VAL A 110 18.26 -14.17 -10.63
CA VAL A 110 19.36 -14.65 -9.76
C VAL A 110 20.73 -14.40 -10.41
N ASN A 111 20.91 -14.73 -11.69
CA ASN A 111 22.20 -14.55 -12.38
C ASN A 111 22.62 -13.08 -12.48
N ALA A 112 21.66 -12.15 -12.50
CA ALA A 112 21.94 -10.72 -12.47
C ALA A 112 22.21 -10.16 -11.07
N GLY A 113 22.25 -11.00 -10.04
CA GLY A 113 22.47 -10.59 -8.65
C GLY A 113 21.35 -9.70 -8.11
N ARG A 114 20.13 -9.84 -8.63
CA ARG A 114 19.00 -9.01 -8.21
C ARG A 114 18.44 -9.46 -6.87
N SER A 115 17.82 -8.53 -6.15
CA SER A 115 17.21 -8.73 -4.84
C SER A 115 15.77 -8.24 -4.85
N ILE A 116 14.86 -9.08 -4.33
CA ILE A 116 13.43 -8.77 -4.18
C ILE A 116 13.21 -7.46 -3.40
N LEU A 117 14.04 -7.19 -2.39
CA LEU A 117 13.92 -6.01 -1.53
C LEU A 117 14.51 -4.72 -2.13
N ARG A 118 15.27 -4.84 -3.22
CA ARG A 118 16.04 -3.74 -3.82
C ARG A 118 15.57 -3.39 -5.23
N GLU A 119 14.60 -4.12 -5.78
CA GLU A 119 13.95 -3.76 -7.03
C GLU A 119 13.26 -2.40 -6.93
N TYR A 120 13.58 -1.52 -7.87
CA TYR A 120 13.17 -0.13 -7.86
C TYR A 120 12.77 0.33 -9.26
N ALA A 121 12.07 1.47 -9.35
CA ALA A 121 11.46 1.95 -10.59
C ALA A 121 12.45 2.13 -11.75
N ASP A 122 13.71 2.47 -11.46
CA ASP A 122 14.78 2.71 -12.43
C ASP A 122 15.38 1.44 -13.04
N ILE A 123 15.13 0.27 -12.44
CA ILE A 123 15.77 -1.00 -12.81
C ILE A 123 14.79 -2.15 -13.05
N ARG A 124 13.47 -1.91 -13.11
CA ARG A 124 12.42 -2.94 -13.17
C ARG A 124 12.63 -3.94 -14.32
N LEU A 125 12.99 -5.18 -13.99
CA LEU A 125 13.31 -6.22 -14.98
C LEU A 125 12.12 -6.63 -15.88
N CYS A 126 10.90 -6.61 -15.33
CA CYS A 126 9.69 -7.08 -15.99
C CYS A 126 8.71 -5.95 -16.38
N GLU A 127 9.15 -4.69 -16.27
CA GLU A 127 8.33 -3.53 -16.63
C GLU A 127 7.68 -3.68 -18.01
N GLY A 128 6.37 -3.42 -18.06
CA GLY A 128 5.57 -3.51 -19.29
C GLY A 128 5.41 -4.90 -19.88
N ARG A 129 5.91 -5.97 -19.23
CA ARG A 129 5.84 -7.34 -19.77
C ARG A 129 4.77 -8.19 -19.13
N ASN A 130 4.63 -8.10 -17.80
CA ASN A 130 3.65 -8.87 -17.03
C ASN A 130 2.63 -7.98 -16.32
N GLU A 131 2.51 -6.73 -16.77
CA GLU A 131 1.73 -5.67 -16.15
C GLU A 131 0.45 -5.38 -16.93
N PHE A 132 -0.66 -5.27 -16.23
CA PHE A 132 -1.97 -5.00 -16.80
C PHE A 132 -2.68 -3.87 -16.06
N LYS A 133 -3.56 -3.17 -16.78
CA LYS A 133 -4.25 -1.97 -16.31
C LYS A 133 -5.62 -2.26 -15.69
N ASN A 134 -6.10 -3.49 -15.82
CA ASN A 134 -7.34 -4.05 -15.25
C ASN A 134 -7.44 -5.54 -15.61
N VAL A 135 -8.36 -6.25 -14.95
CA VAL A 135 -8.57 -7.69 -15.16
C VAL A 135 -8.92 -8.01 -16.62
N ASP A 136 -9.75 -7.20 -17.27
CA ASP A 136 -10.12 -7.45 -18.67
C ASP A 136 -8.92 -7.37 -19.62
N SER A 137 -8.01 -6.41 -19.39
CA SER A 137 -6.78 -6.27 -20.16
C SER A 137 -5.83 -7.44 -19.92
N MET A 138 -5.81 -8.01 -18.72
CA MET A 138 -5.09 -9.24 -18.40
C MET A 138 -5.68 -10.42 -19.18
N VAL A 139 -6.99 -10.62 -19.11
CA VAL A 139 -7.69 -11.70 -19.82
C VAL A 139 -7.41 -11.67 -21.32
N ARG A 140 -7.54 -10.48 -21.94
CA ARG A 140 -7.25 -10.31 -23.37
C ARG A 140 -5.76 -10.51 -23.69
N GLY A 141 -4.87 -9.90 -22.91
CA GLY A 141 -3.44 -9.94 -23.15
C GLY A 141 -2.83 -11.34 -23.01
N LEU A 142 -3.36 -12.13 -22.08
CA LEU A 142 -2.95 -13.52 -21.85
C LEU A 142 -3.79 -14.55 -22.62
N ARG A 143 -4.75 -14.09 -23.43
CA ARG A 143 -5.67 -14.93 -24.22
C ARG A 143 -6.40 -15.99 -23.38
N LEU A 144 -6.82 -15.60 -22.18
CA LEU A 144 -7.52 -16.49 -21.25
C LEU A 144 -9.01 -16.58 -21.60
N ARG A 145 -9.61 -17.77 -21.43
CA ARG A 145 -11.07 -17.96 -21.48
C ARG A 145 -11.64 -17.91 -20.07
N ALA A 146 -12.96 -17.74 -19.95
CA ALA A 146 -13.64 -17.69 -18.64
C ALA A 146 -13.32 -18.92 -17.76
N GLN A 147 -13.31 -20.11 -18.35
CA GLN A 147 -12.96 -21.36 -17.65
C GLN A 147 -11.50 -21.41 -17.18
N ASP A 148 -10.58 -20.69 -17.85
CA ASP A 148 -9.18 -20.65 -17.42
C ASP A 148 -9.03 -19.89 -16.11
N LEU A 149 -9.86 -18.86 -15.88
CA LEU A 149 -9.82 -18.03 -14.67
C LEU A 149 -10.13 -18.80 -13.38
N ASN A 150 -10.81 -19.94 -13.46
CA ASN A 150 -11.07 -20.79 -12.29
C ASN A 150 -9.78 -21.40 -11.70
N ARG A 151 -8.72 -21.48 -12.51
CA ARG A 151 -7.40 -21.95 -12.08
C ARG A 151 -6.50 -20.81 -11.59
N TRP A 152 -6.89 -19.56 -11.85
CA TRP A 152 -6.09 -18.40 -11.49
C TRP A 152 -6.38 -17.96 -10.06
N ARG A 153 -5.33 -17.66 -9.29
CA ARG A 153 -5.45 -17.08 -7.96
C ARG A 153 -5.23 -15.58 -8.05
N PHE A 154 -6.22 -14.81 -7.59
CA PHE A 154 -6.20 -13.36 -7.59
C PHE A 154 -5.79 -12.91 -6.21
N THR A 155 -4.66 -12.22 -6.11
CA THR A 155 -4.12 -11.82 -4.81
C THR A 155 -4.03 -10.32 -4.69
N VAL A 156 -4.07 -9.84 -3.46
CA VAL A 156 -3.74 -8.45 -3.15
C VAL A 156 -3.17 -8.39 -1.75
N VAL A 157 -2.08 -7.64 -1.59
CA VAL A 157 -1.56 -7.37 -0.25
C VAL A 157 -2.35 -6.23 0.35
N THR A 158 -2.95 -6.48 1.52
CA THR A 158 -3.71 -5.49 2.28
C THR A 158 -2.93 -5.09 3.52
N ARG A 159 -3.09 -3.83 3.93
CA ARG A 159 -2.46 -3.28 5.14
C ARG A 159 -3.49 -2.58 6.01
N GLU A 160 -3.29 -2.61 7.33
CA GLU A 160 -4.17 -1.90 8.27
C GLU A 160 -4.22 -0.39 7.92
N PRO A 161 -5.40 0.26 7.95
CA PRO A 161 -5.55 1.61 7.44
C PRO A 161 -4.69 2.71 8.09
N VAL A 162 -4.52 2.72 9.42
CA VAL A 162 -3.63 3.68 10.10
C VAL A 162 -2.19 3.48 9.65
N ASP A 163 -1.75 2.23 9.60
CA ASP A 163 -0.39 1.87 9.19
C ASP A 163 -0.10 2.27 7.74
N ARG A 164 -1.07 2.05 6.84
CA ARG A 164 -0.93 2.44 5.44
C ARG A 164 -0.93 3.96 5.28
N PHE A 165 -1.82 4.67 5.96
CA PHE A 165 -1.87 6.13 5.95
C PHE A 165 -0.51 6.71 6.39
N LEU A 166 0.00 6.27 7.53
CA LEU A 166 1.28 6.76 8.07
C LEU A 166 2.45 6.41 7.15
N SER A 167 2.45 5.24 6.52
CA SER A 167 3.44 4.90 5.49
C SER A 167 3.37 5.80 4.26
N GLY A 168 2.17 6.21 3.83
CA GLY A 168 1.99 7.15 2.73
C GLY A 168 2.44 8.56 3.09
N PHE A 169 1.94 9.10 4.21
CA PHE A 169 2.25 10.45 4.69
C PHE A 169 3.75 10.64 4.96
N ILE A 170 4.37 9.74 5.74
CA ILE A 170 5.78 9.83 6.09
C ILE A 170 6.65 9.75 4.82
N ASP A 171 6.29 8.86 3.89
CA ASP A 171 7.05 8.73 2.65
C ASP A 171 6.93 9.96 1.74
N ARG A 172 5.71 10.44 1.48
CA ARG A 172 5.48 11.52 0.52
C ARG A 172 5.79 12.89 1.11
N CYS A 173 5.29 13.17 2.31
CA CYS A 173 5.32 14.51 2.91
C CYS A 173 6.55 14.82 3.74
N ILE A 174 7.23 13.79 4.27
CA ILE A 174 8.41 13.98 5.13
C ILE A 174 9.67 13.54 4.40
N ARG A 175 9.73 12.29 3.92
CA ARG A 175 10.92 11.72 3.29
C ARG A 175 11.18 12.31 1.90
N VAL A 176 10.16 12.38 1.05
CA VAL A 176 10.29 12.98 -0.29
C VAL A 176 10.11 14.49 -0.25
N GLY A 177 9.24 14.99 0.63
CA GLY A 177 8.99 16.42 0.78
C GLY A 177 8.08 16.99 -0.31
N ASP A 178 7.08 16.22 -0.74
CA ASP A 178 6.00 16.75 -1.58
C ASP A 178 5.28 17.91 -0.89
N SER A 179 4.56 18.71 -1.68
CA SER A 179 3.77 19.82 -1.16
C SER A 179 2.67 19.37 -0.17
N CYS A 180 2.16 18.14 -0.34
CA CYS A 180 1.09 17.58 0.47
C CYS A 180 -0.09 18.53 0.62
N PHE A 181 -0.54 19.04 -0.54
CA PHE A 181 -1.62 20.01 -0.68
C PHE A 181 -1.40 21.33 0.08
N GLY A 182 -0.14 21.71 0.28
CA GLY A 182 0.26 22.89 1.03
C GLY A 182 0.46 22.65 2.53
N CYS A 183 0.20 21.44 3.02
CA CYS A 183 0.37 21.10 4.44
C CYS A 183 1.83 20.81 4.83
N GLY A 184 2.70 20.51 3.85
CA GLY A 184 4.05 20.04 4.11
C GLY A 184 4.04 18.84 5.06
N SER A 185 4.73 18.92 6.19
CA SER A 185 4.82 17.84 7.18
C SER A 185 3.81 17.94 8.34
N ASN A 186 2.74 18.73 8.22
CA ASN A 186 1.62 18.73 9.17
C ASN A 186 0.61 17.63 8.81
N MET A 187 0.49 16.63 9.68
CA MET A 187 -0.33 15.44 9.47
C MET A 187 -1.83 15.72 9.59
N THR A 188 -2.24 16.60 10.51
CA THR A 188 -3.65 16.97 10.70
C THR A 188 -4.20 17.61 9.43
N CYS A 189 -3.54 18.67 8.97
CA CYS A 189 -3.85 19.36 7.71
C CYS A 189 -3.88 18.38 6.53
N PHE A 190 -2.87 17.52 6.43
CA PHE A 190 -2.80 16.55 5.33
C PHE A 190 -3.96 15.55 5.38
N LEU A 191 -4.29 14.99 6.55
CA LEU A 191 -5.38 14.04 6.69
C LEU A 191 -6.75 14.67 6.35
N GLU A 192 -6.99 15.91 6.78
CA GLU A 192 -8.20 16.66 6.42
C GLU A 192 -8.28 16.92 4.90
N ALA A 193 -7.18 17.35 4.29
CA ALA A 193 -7.09 17.60 2.86
C ALA A 193 -7.29 16.31 2.05
N GLU A 194 -6.62 15.22 2.43
CA GLU A 194 -6.72 13.91 1.79
C GLU A 194 -8.15 13.35 1.90
N TYR A 195 -8.79 13.46 3.06
CA TYR A 195 -10.19 13.07 3.25
C TYR A 195 -11.14 13.85 2.33
N LYS A 196 -10.96 15.17 2.23
CA LYS A 196 -11.74 16.01 1.31
C LYS A 196 -11.54 15.59 -0.13
N ARG A 197 -10.29 15.41 -0.56
CA ARG A 197 -9.95 14.99 -1.93
C ARG A 197 -10.51 13.62 -2.29
N ALA A 198 -10.42 12.65 -1.38
CA ALA A 198 -11.03 11.34 -1.57
C ALA A 198 -12.55 11.47 -1.73
N THR A 199 -13.21 12.25 -0.86
CA THR A 199 -14.66 12.48 -0.95
C THR A 199 -15.06 13.09 -2.31
N GLU A 200 -14.35 14.12 -2.76
CA GLU A 200 -14.58 14.76 -4.08
C GLU A 200 -14.34 13.79 -5.24
N TYR A 201 -13.27 12.99 -5.17
CA TYR A 201 -12.94 12.01 -6.19
C TYR A 201 -14.01 10.92 -6.31
N ALA A 202 -14.43 10.37 -5.16
CA ALA A 202 -15.45 9.32 -5.09
C ALA A 202 -16.81 9.82 -5.58
N PHE A 203 -17.17 11.04 -5.19
CA PHE A 203 -18.38 11.69 -5.67
C PHE A 203 -18.36 11.87 -7.19
N ALA A 204 -17.26 12.42 -7.73
CA ALA A 204 -17.13 12.62 -9.17
C ALA A 204 -17.19 11.28 -9.95
N ASP A 205 -16.53 10.22 -9.46
CA ASP A 205 -16.56 8.90 -10.11
C ASP A 205 -17.97 8.29 -10.12
N LYS A 206 -18.69 8.39 -9.00
CA LYS A 206 -20.06 7.85 -8.86
C LYS A 206 -21.06 8.57 -9.75
N HIS A 207 -20.91 9.88 -9.90
CA HIS A 207 -21.84 10.73 -10.66
C HIS A 207 -21.42 10.96 -12.13
N GLY A 208 -20.34 10.31 -12.59
CA GLY A 208 -19.84 10.47 -13.95
C GLY A 208 -19.33 11.88 -14.26
N LEU A 209 -18.90 12.63 -13.23
CA LEU A 209 -18.32 13.96 -13.36
C LEU A 209 -16.82 13.87 -13.64
N LEU A 210 -16.23 15.00 -14.04
CA LEU A 210 -14.79 15.10 -14.21
C LEU A 210 -14.10 14.91 -12.85
N LYS A 211 -13.32 13.83 -12.74
CA LYS A 211 -12.57 13.51 -11.52
C LYS A 211 -11.38 14.46 -11.33
N PRO A 212 -11.06 14.85 -10.09
CA PRO A 212 -9.81 15.53 -9.78
C PRO A 212 -8.61 14.72 -10.30
N TRP A 213 -7.57 15.43 -10.74
CA TRP A 213 -6.32 14.77 -11.12
C TRP A 213 -5.67 14.14 -9.89
N LEU A 214 -5.23 12.89 -10.04
CA LEU A 214 -4.58 12.12 -8.98
C LEU A 214 -3.12 12.55 -8.84
N THR A 215 -2.75 12.97 -7.63
CA THR A 215 -1.36 13.29 -7.28
C THR A 215 -0.62 12.06 -6.76
N SER A 216 0.68 12.21 -6.49
CA SER A 216 1.46 11.15 -5.86
C SER A 216 0.89 10.82 -4.47
N GLU A 217 0.50 11.81 -3.68
CA GLU A 217 -0.10 11.65 -2.36
C GLU A 217 -1.37 10.78 -2.43
N ASP A 218 -2.31 11.13 -3.31
CA ASP A 218 -3.56 10.38 -3.52
C ASP A 218 -3.28 8.90 -3.86
N ILE A 219 -2.34 8.66 -4.77
CA ILE A 219 -1.97 7.29 -5.20
C ILE A 219 -1.33 6.50 -4.05
N HIS A 220 -0.73 7.15 -3.05
CA HIS A 220 -0.16 6.42 -1.92
C HIS A 220 -1.16 6.23 -0.78
N VAL A 221 -2.14 7.13 -0.63
CA VAL A 221 -3.00 7.18 0.56
C VAL A 221 -4.47 6.82 0.30
N PHE A 222 -5.06 7.12 -0.86
CA PHE A 222 -6.47 6.78 -1.16
C PHE A 222 -6.82 5.31 -0.84
N PRO A 223 -8.10 5.01 -0.48
CA PRO A 223 -8.53 3.69 -0.03
C PRO A 223 -8.06 2.53 -0.91
N GLN A 224 -7.71 1.41 -0.29
CA GLN A 224 -7.19 0.23 -0.97
C GLN A 224 -8.26 -0.44 -1.84
N ASN A 225 -9.52 -0.39 -1.42
CA ASN A 225 -10.66 -0.95 -2.15
C ASN A 225 -10.99 -0.22 -3.49
N TRP A 226 -10.32 0.89 -3.79
CA TRP A 226 -10.51 1.69 -5.01
C TRP A 226 -9.72 1.17 -6.22
N ARG A 227 -9.05 0.04 -6.06
CA ARG A 227 -8.16 -0.56 -7.07
C ARG A 227 -8.67 -1.93 -7.47
N CYS A 228 -7.91 -2.54 -8.38
CA CYS A 228 -8.01 -3.95 -8.75
C CYS A 228 -9.35 -4.37 -9.36
N ASN A 229 -10.17 -3.44 -9.85
CA ASN A 229 -11.54 -3.72 -10.26
C ASN A 229 -12.40 -4.35 -9.15
N MET A 230 -12.06 -4.12 -7.87
CA MET A 230 -12.69 -4.80 -6.72
C MET A 230 -14.21 -4.68 -6.70
N GLU A 231 -14.78 -3.58 -7.20
CA GLU A 231 -16.23 -3.44 -7.42
C GLU A 231 -16.89 -4.70 -8.01
N THR A 232 -16.21 -5.36 -8.95
CA THR A 232 -16.73 -6.50 -9.73
C THR A 232 -15.99 -7.81 -9.47
N THR A 233 -14.80 -7.75 -8.87
CA THR A 233 -13.91 -8.91 -8.71
C THR A 233 -13.50 -9.18 -7.26
N TYR A 234 -14.05 -8.45 -6.28
CA TYR A 234 -13.73 -8.58 -4.87
C TYR A 234 -13.76 -10.04 -4.37
N GLU A 235 -14.83 -10.78 -4.67
CA GLU A 235 -15.01 -12.17 -4.22
C GLU A 235 -13.97 -13.16 -4.79
N LYS A 236 -13.20 -12.75 -5.79
CA LYS A 236 -12.10 -13.58 -6.34
C LYS A 236 -10.78 -13.37 -5.60
N TYR A 237 -10.64 -12.26 -4.88
CA TYR A 237 -9.38 -11.88 -4.27
C TYR A 237 -9.12 -12.66 -2.97
N GLU A 238 -7.95 -13.26 -2.91
CA GLU A 238 -7.30 -13.71 -1.70
C GLU A 238 -6.48 -12.55 -1.12
N PHE A 239 -6.73 -12.23 0.14
CA PHE A 239 -6.02 -11.17 0.85
C PHE A 239 -4.78 -11.74 1.51
N ILE A 240 -3.63 -11.16 1.18
CA ILE A 240 -2.36 -11.42 1.86
C ILE A 240 -2.18 -10.28 2.85
N ARG A 241 -2.32 -10.56 4.14
CA ARG A 241 -2.22 -9.52 5.17
C ARG A 241 -0.77 -9.16 5.40
N TYR A 242 -0.51 -7.87 5.49
CA TYR A 242 0.81 -7.35 5.84
C TYR A 242 0.73 -6.52 7.13
N SER A 243 1.43 -6.99 8.16
CA SER A 243 1.80 -6.25 9.36
C SER A 243 3.19 -5.63 9.18
N ASN A 244 3.60 -4.76 10.10
CA ASN A 244 4.91 -4.09 10.04
C ASN A 244 6.11 -5.09 10.12
N ASP A 245 5.85 -6.35 10.46
CA ASP A 245 6.76 -7.49 10.27
C ASP A 245 6.24 -8.43 9.14
N PRO A 246 6.94 -8.53 8.00
CA PRO A 246 6.55 -9.45 6.93
C PRO A 246 6.65 -10.94 7.34
N SER A 247 7.39 -11.26 8.40
CA SER A 247 7.57 -12.63 8.88
C SER A 247 6.34 -13.16 9.61
N GLU A 248 5.50 -12.27 10.13
CA GLU A 248 4.28 -12.64 10.85
C GLU A 248 3.18 -12.97 9.84
N THR A 249 2.60 -11.98 9.17
CA THR A 249 1.36 -12.20 8.41
C THR A 249 1.57 -12.43 6.91
N LEU A 250 2.58 -11.77 6.31
CA LEU A 250 2.78 -11.82 4.86
C LEU A 250 3.26 -13.20 4.41
N LEU A 251 4.27 -13.77 5.07
CA LEU A 251 4.79 -15.10 4.71
C LEU A 251 3.81 -16.22 5.02
N GLU A 252 3.03 -16.10 6.09
CA GLU A 252 1.98 -17.05 6.47
C GLU A 252 0.92 -17.18 5.39
N ASP A 253 0.50 -16.08 4.78
CA ASP A 253 -0.49 -16.09 3.69
C ASP A 253 0.16 -16.42 2.33
N LEU A 254 1.35 -15.90 2.04
CA LEU A 254 1.99 -16.01 0.73
C LEU A 254 2.53 -17.41 0.44
N ILE A 255 3.20 -18.06 1.40
CA ILE A 255 3.86 -19.36 1.17
C ILE A 255 2.87 -20.46 0.78
N PRO A 256 1.75 -20.67 1.51
CA PRO A 256 0.76 -21.67 1.14
C PRO A 256 0.16 -21.42 -0.25
N LEU A 257 -0.05 -20.14 -0.59
CA LEU A 257 -0.58 -19.74 -1.89
C LEU A 257 0.38 -20.07 -3.03
N LEU A 258 1.68 -19.75 -2.88
CA LEU A 258 2.71 -20.09 -3.88
C LEU A 258 2.82 -21.61 -4.06
N ARG A 259 2.82 -22.37 -2.95
CA ARG A 259 2.86 -23.83 -2.98
C ARG A 259 1.65 -24.43 -3.69
N ALA A 260 0.44 -23.91 -3.42
CA ALA A 260 -0.79 -24.32 -4.08
C ALA A 260 -0.83 -24.02 -5.58
N GLN A 261 0.05 -23.14 -6.08
CA GLN A 261 0.21 -22.80 -7.50
C GLN A 261 1.48 -23.42 -8.11
N ASN A 262 1.99 -24.50 -7.51
CA ASN A 262 3.12 -25.29 -7.99
C ASN A 262 4.41 -24.46 -8.20
N VAL A 263 4.60 -23.41 -7.39
CA VAL A 263 5.90 -22.74 -7.31
C VAL A 263 6.88 -23.70 -6.61
N SER A 264 8.10 -23.84 -7.14
CA SER A 264 9.08 -24.78 -6.59
C SER A 264 9.48 -24.40 -5.16
N GLU A 265 9.75 -25.38 -4.30
CA GLU A 265 10.20 -25.09 -2.91
C GLU A 265 11.51 -24.26 -2.91
N SER A 266 12.39 -24.45 -3.91
CA SER A 266 13.60 -23.62 -4.03
C SER A 266 13.28 -22.14 -4.27
N SER A 267 12.28 -21.85 -5.11
CA SER A 267 11.81 -20.50 -5.41
C SER A 267 11.09 -19.90 -4.20
N ILE A 268 10.27 -20.70 -3.50
CA ILE A 268 9.59 -20.31 -2.25
C ILE A 268 10.61 -19.95 -1.18
N ASN A 269 11.64 -20.77 -0.99
CA ASN A 269 12.71 -20.53 -0.01
C ASN A 269 13.47 -19.24 -0.33
N TYR A 270 13.83 -19.02 -1.59
CA TYR A 270 14.48 -17.77 -2.01
C TYR A 270 13.63 -16.52 -1.68
N ILE A 271 12.32 -16.59 -1.94
CA ILE A 271 11.39 -15.50 -1.58
C ILE A 271 11.34 -15.30 -0.07
N ALA A 272 11.15 -16.38 0.70
CA ALA A 272 11.05 -16.34 2.15
C ALA A 272 12.33 -15.80 2.81
N GLU A 273 13.50 -16.28 2.40
CA GLU A 273 14.80 -15.80 2.89
C GLU A 273 15.02 -14.33 2.52
N SER A 274 14.68 -13.93 1.29
CA SER A 274 14.75 -12.54 0.86
C SER A 274 13.91 -11.63 1.75
N LEU A 275 12.66 -12.02 2.06
CA LEU A 275 11.75 -11.24 2.89
C LEU A 275 12.17 -11.19 4.37
N ARG A 276 12.81 -12.25 4.88
CA ARG A 276 13.37 -12.29 6.24
C ARG A 276 14.67 -11.50 6.38
N SER A 277 15.42 -11.36 5.28
CA SER A 277 16.75 -10.72 5.30
C SER A 277 16.73 -9.22 5.60
N GLY A 278 15.59 -8.55 5.47
CA GLY A 278 15.48 -7.14 5.80
C GLY A 278 14.24 -6.46 5.25
N ARG A 279 14.35 -5.14 5.09
CA ARG A 279 13.25 -4.28 4.64
C ARG A 279 13.67 -3.49 3.39
N THR A 280 12.69 -2.99 2.66
CA THR A 280 12.96 -2.11 1.50
C THR A 280 13.49 -0.74 1.94
N ALA A 281 14.14 -0.01 1.03
CA ALA A 281 14.64 1.34 1.28
C ALA A 281 13.53 2.37 1.62
N HIS A 282 12.26 2.04 1.35
CA HIS A 282 11.09 2.85 1.66
C HIS A 282 10.43 2.52 3.00
N SER A 283 10.99 1.57 3.76
CA SER A 283 10.42 1.20 5.05
C SER A 283 10.50 2.36 6.03
N THR A 284 9.35 2.79 6.55
CA THR A 284 9.25 3.86 7.56
C THR A 284 9.03 3.33 8.98
N VAL A 285 8.87 2.01 9.13
CA VAL A 285 8.40 1.33 10.35
C VAL A 285 9.23 1.65 11.60
N THR A 286 10.54 1.81 11.45
CA THR A 286 11.48 1.96 12.59
C THR A 286 11.86 3.42 12.89
N SER A 287 11.26 4.40 12.19
CA SER A 287 11.64 5.81 12.36
C SER A 287 11.01 6.44 13.61
N ALA A 288 11.70 7.42 14.22
CA ALA A 288 11.16 8.18 15.34
C ALA A 288 9.88 8.95 14.95
N ALA A 289 9.86 9.50 13.72
CA ALA A 289 8.66 10.08 13.10
C ALA A 289 7.45 9.15 13.18
N ARG A 290 7.63 7.88 12.82
CA ARG A 290 6.54 6.89 12.78
C ARG A 290 5.93 6.68 14.14
N THR A 291 6.75 6.46 15.16
CA THR A 291 6.28 6.24 16.55
C THR A 291 5.51 7.44 17.06
N TYR A 292 6.04 8.66 16.88
CA TYR A 292 5.38 9.88 17.33
C TYR A 292 4.05 10.13 16.60
N LEU A 293 4.03 10.05 15.28
CA LEU A 293 2.83 10.32 14.48
C LEU A 293 1.75 9.25 14.70
N GLU A 294 2.14 8.00 14.88
CA GLU A 294 1.22 6.94 15.29
C GLU A 294 0.59 7.23 16.65
N GLY A 295 1.41 7.61 17.63
CA GLY A 295 0.91 8.05 18.94
C GLY A 295 -0.08 9.20 18.82
N ARG A 296 0.22 10.21 17.99
CA ARG A 296 -0.66 11.36 17.75
C ARG A 296 -2.00 10.96 17.12
N VAL A 297 -1.99 10.11 16.08
CA VAL A 297 -3.24 9.62 15.46
C VAL A 297 -4.03 8.78 16.46
N ARG A 298 -3.40 7.76 17.05
CA ARG A 298 -4.06 6.78 17.91
C ARG A 298 -4.47 7.31 19.28
N SER A 299 -4.04 8.51 19.70
CA SER A 299 -4.49 9.17 20.94
C SER A 299 -5.57 10.23 20.69
N SER A 300 -5.83 10.60 19.43
CA SER A 300 -6.79 11.64 19.09
C SER A 300 -8.09 11.05 18.57
N PRO A 301 -9.23 11.26 19.26
CA PRO A 301 -10.53 10.84 18.74
C PRO A 301 -10.89 11.54 17.43
N TYR A 302 -10.41 12.76 17.21
CA TYR A 302 -10.65 13.51 15.97
C TYR A 302 -9.91 12.92 14.78
N LEU A 303 -8.60 12.67 14.93
CA LEU A 303 -7.80 12.09 13.85
C LEU A 303 -8.26 10.65 13.55
N MET A 304 -8.55 9.85 14.58
CA MET A 304 -9.10 8.50 14.38
C MET A 304 -10.47 8.53 13.71
N GLU A 305 -11.34 9.49 14.04
CA GLU A 305 -12.61 9.67 13.34
C GLU A 305 -12.40 9.96 11.85
N LEU A 306 -11.45 10.84 11.49
CA LEU A 306 -11.10 11.10 10.09
C LEU A 306 -10.53 9.86 9.39
N ILE A 307 -9.66 9.10 10.05
CA ILE A 307 -9.15 7.82 9.52
C ILE A 307 -10.30 6.85 9.24
N VAL A 308 -11.25 6.69 10.17
CA VAL A 308 -12.42 5.84 9.97
C VAL A 308 -13.23 6.34 8.78
N ARG A 309 -13.54 7.64 8.72
CA ARG A 309 -14.35 8.19 7.62
C ARG A 309 -13.68 8.02 6.25
N LEU A 310 -12.35 8.11 6.19
CA LEU A 310 -11.57 7.90 4.98
C LEU A 310 -11.49 6.41 4.59
N PHE A 311 -11.32 5.50 5.56
CA PHE A 311 -10.98 4.10 5.31
C PHE A 311 -12.00 3.06 5.80
N TYR A 312 -13.21 3.47 6.18
CA TYR A 312 -14.24 2.57 6.73
C TYR A 312 -14.45 1.31 5.86
N ASN A 313 -14.52 1.50 4.55
CA ASN A 313 -14.70 0.40 3.61
C ASN A 313 -13.47 -0.54 3.56
N ASP A 314 -12.25 -0.02 3.74
CA ASP A 314 -11.06 -0.88 3.87
C ASP A 314 -11.14 -1.73 5.15
N TYR A 315 -11.59 -1.17 6.28
CA TYR A 315 -11.80 -1.92 7.52
C TYR A 315 -12.82 -3.07 7.31
N LYS A 316 -13.98 -2.77 6.74
CA LYS A 316 -15.09 -3.74 6.57
C LYS A 316 -14.80 -4.81 5.52
N LEU A 317 -14.22 -4.41 4.39
CA LEU A 317 -13.92 -5.32 3.29
C LEU A 317 -12.76 -6.24 3.69
N PHE A 318 -11.62 -5.68 4.13
CA PHE A 318 -10.43 -6.48 4.44
C PHE A 318 -10.41 -7.07 5.86
N LYS A 319 -11.51 -6.94 6.59
CA LYS A 319 -11.74 -7.54 7.93
C LYS A 319 -10.71 -7.07 8.97
N TYR A 320 -10.32 -5.80 8.91
CA TYR A 320 -9.58 -5.16 9.99
C TYR A 320 -10.55 -4.71 11.09
N SER A 321 -10.11 -4.80 12.35
CA SER A 321 -10.88 -4.31 13.49
C SER A 321 -11.10 -2.80 13.37
N LEU A 322 -12.34 -2.36 13.50
CA LEU A 322 -12.64 -0.94 13.62
C LEU A 322 -12.09 -0.41 14.96
N PRO A 323 -11.54 0.81 15.00
CA PRO A 323 -11.08 1.41 16.23
C PRO A 323 -12.26 1.74 17.17
N ASP A 324 -12.06 1.51 18.46
CA ASP A 324 -13.01 1.92 19.50
C ASP A 324 -12.84 3.43 19.76
N LEU A 325 -13.76 4.23 19.22
CA LEU A 325 -13.72 5.68 19.33
C LEU A 325 -14.25 6.21 20.67
N ASP A 326 -14.81 5.37 21.52
CA ASP A 326 -15.38 5.76 22.82
C ASP A 326 -14.33 5.66 23.93
N THR A 327 -13.30 4.83 23.77
CA THR A 327 -12.15 4.75 24.71
C THR A 327 -11.46 6.10 24.91
N PHE A 328 -11.47 6.97 23.90
CA PHE A 328 -10.91 8.32 23.97
C PHE A 328 -11.69 9.29 24.86
N THR A 329 -12.95 8.99 25.17
CA THR A 329 -13.78 9.88 26.00
C THR A 329 -13.60 9.65 27.50
N LYS A 330 -12.92 8.55 27.89
CA LYS A 330 -12.76 8.12 29.29
C LYS A 330 -11.46 8.58 29.95
N ASN A 331 -10.51 9.12 29.21
CA ASN A 331 -9.27 9.68 29.75
C ASN A 331 -9.25 11.20 29.51
N PRO A 332 -9.78 12.02 30.44
CA PRO A 332 -9.51 13.45 30.41
C PRO A 332 -8.01 13.64 30.67
N VAL A 333 -7.33 14.31 29.74
CA VAL A 333 -6.03 14.95 29.99
C VAL A 333 -6.25 16.11 30.95
#